data_AF-A0A2N1IFB4-F1
#
_entry.id   AF-A0A2N1IFB4-F1
#
_cell.length_a   1.000
_cell.length_b   1.000
_cell.length_c   1.000
_cell.angle_alpha   90.00
_cell.angle_beta   90.00
_cell.angle_gamma   90.00
#
_symmetry.space_group_name_H-M   'P 1'
#
loop_
_entity.id
_entity.type
_entity.pdbx_description
1 polymer ?
#
loop_
_entity_poly.entity_id
_entity_poly.type
_entity_poly.pdbx_seq_one_letter_code
_entity_poly.pdbx_strand_id
1 'polypeptide(L)'
;MKYLLLPVVVLLAGCQSLSQSDGDIVTDNHIADPIEINQALLADESIDVIHPVADIDFSVNNTLKDQKSIDDNNIWPRIRSQLSFDIPEQKRLVSQRNWYVQHPSYLKRVAKRAEPFLHYIVEELEKNDMPIELALLPIVESAFDPFAYSHGRASGMWQFVPGTGERFGMKQNWWYDGRRDVVASTEGAIQYLKYLNKFFDGDWMLALAAYNSGEGRVRNAVRKNKRLGKPIDFWSLDLPKETRAYVPKLLALADIIKRPEDFNLSLYSIDNKSVLSQVDIKSQLDLAKAATLAGLSLAELQRLNPGFNRWATDPDGPHRLLLPSHTVEKFELGLNKLSKKDRLAWQRYKIKSGDNLGLIANKFNTRVDLIQQVNNIKGNQIRAGKHLLIPVAAKSLDSYVFSQGQRIAKKQSKPQKGRKIVHTVKSGDNLWDIGRKYKVDGKSIAKWNGFAPRDTLKLGQKLVVWQKESSNANYANSKAGNNVENAIMRNITYKVRRGDSFARIADKFNVRISDIERWNNIDRNKYLQPGQRIKLAVDVTNNI
;
A
#
# COMPACT_ATOMS: atom_id res chain seq x y z
N MET A 1 -80.28 2.69 -7.46
CA MET A 1 -80.76 1.85 -8.58
C MET A 1 -80.60 0.38 -8.21
N LYS A 2 -81.49 -0.46 -8.74
CA LYS A 2 -81.81 -1.84 -8.37
C LYS A 2 -80.70 -2.88 -8.68
N TYR A 3 -80.57 -3.85 -7.76
CA TYR A 3 -80.25 -5.30 -7.84
C TYR A 3 -79.28 -5.89 -8.89
N LEU A 4 -78.34 -6.76 -8.44
CA LEU A 4 -78.26 -8.25 -8.63
C LEU A 4 -76.83 -8.74 -8.27
N LEU A 5 -76.58 -9.54 -7.21
CA LEU A 5 -76.59 -11.02 -7.08
C LEU A 5 -75.67 -11.74 -8.12
N LEU A 6 -74.44 -12.15 -7.73
CA LEU A 6 -73.96 -13.51 -7.28
C LEU A 6 -74.03 -14.61 -8.40
N PRO A 7 -73.28 -15.76 -8.39
CA PRO A 7 -72.31 -16.30 -7.41
C PRO A 7 -71.14 -17.16 -8.00
N VAL A 8 -70.43 -17.89 -7.11
CA VAL A 8 -69.80 -19.25 -7.26
C VAL A 8 -68.29 -19.26 -7.60
N VAL A 9 -67.36 -19.53 -6.66
CA VAL A 9 -66.98 -20.79 -5.92
C VAL A 9 -66.07 -21.68 -6.80
N VAL A 10 -64.83 -22.01 -6.42
CA VAL A 10 -64.33 -23.22 -5.69
C VAL A 10 -62.79 -23.02 -5.55
N LEU A 11 -62.18 -22.97 -4.37
CA LEU A 11 -61.74 -24.04 -3.43
C LEU A 11 -60.47 -24.82 -3.85
N LEU A 12 -59.67 -25.11 -2.81
CA LEU A 12 -58.53 -26.06 -2.65
C LEU A 12 -57.15 -25.38 -2.56
N ALA A 13 -56.63 -25.04 -1.37
CA ALA A 13 -56.18 -25.90 -0.24
C ALA A 13 -54.98 -26.79 -0.59
N GLY A 14 -53.86 -26.56 0.10
CA GLY A 14 -52.67 -27.40 0.04
C GLY A 14 -51.51 -26.85 0.85
N CYS A 15 -51.58 -26.95 2.18
CA CYS A 15 -50.40 -26.92 3.03
C CYS A 15 -49.55 -28.17 2.76
N GLN A 16 -48.24 -28.06 2.60
CA GLN A 16 -47.28 -28.93 3.32
C GLN A 16 -45.82 -28.49 3.18
N SER A 17 -45.06 -28.97 4.14
CA SER A 17 -43.73 -28.59 4.59
C SER A 17 -42.56 -29.17 3.79
N LEU A 18 -41.44 -28.44 3.84
CA LEU A 18 -40.03 -28.84 3.83
C LEU A 18 -39.55 -29.88 2.78
N SER A 19 -38.66 -29.40 1.90
CA SER A 19 -37.44 -30.12 1.55
C SER A 19 -36.33 -29.13 1.21
N GLN A 20 -35.13 -29.53 1.57
CA GLN A 20 -33.87 -28.79 1.51
C GLN A 20 -33.13 -29.17 0.22
N SER A 21 -32.61 -28.19 -0.52
CA SER A 21 -31.45 -28.40 -1.40
C SER A 21 -30.70 -27.09 -1.64
N ASP A 22 -29.38 -27.22 -1.65
CA ASP A 22 -28.36 -26.19 -1.54
C ASP A 22 -28.24 -25.23 -2.72
N GLY A 23 -27.61 -24.08 -2.44
CA GLY A 23 -26.96 -23.25 -3.45
C GLY A 23 -27.16 -21.76 -3.20
N ASP A 24 -26.34 -21.16 -2.33
CA ASP A 24 -25.54 -20.00 -2.74
C ASP A 24 -24.61 -19.52 -1.61
N ILE A 25 -23.32 -19.57 -1.94
CA ILE A 25 -22.20 -19.06 -1.17
C ILE A 25 -22.27 -17.52 -1.26
N VAL A 26 -22.78 -16.87 -0.21
CA VAL A 26 -22.54 -15.43 -0.02
C VAL A 26 -21.16 -15.27 0.60
N THR A 27 -20.17 -14.99 -0.25
CA THR A 27 -18.87 -14.48 0.18
C THR A 27 -19.07 -13.09 0.78
N ASP A 28 -19.06 -13.00 2.12
CA ASP A 28 -19.01 -11.74 2.85
C ASP A 28 -17.63 -11.10 2.64
N ASN A 29 -17.49 -10.37 1.53
CA ASN A 29 -16.36 -9.50 1.26
C ASN A 29 -16.46 -8.26 2.17
N HIS A 30 -16.05 -8.43 3.43
CA HIS A 30 -15.75 -7.30 4.30
C HIS A 30 -14.47 -6.61 3.84
N ILE A 31 -14.63 -5.75 2.83
CA ILE A 31 -13.62 -4.78 2.39
C ILE A 31 -13.46 -3.76 3.51
N ALA A 32 -12.27 -3.71 4.09
CA ALA A 32 -11.91 -2.73 5.12
C ALA A 32 -11.98 -1.30 4.56
N ASP A 33 -12.47 -0.38 5.40
CA ASP A 33 -12.78 1.01 5.04
C ASP A 33 -11.52 1.83 4.64
N PRO A 34 -11.47 2.37 3.40
CA PRO A 34 -10.41 3.26 2.91
C PRO A 34 -10.34 4.64 3.60
N ILE A 35 -11.28 4.99 4.47
CA ILE A 35 -11.36 6.33 5.08
C ILE A 35 -10.18 6.65 6.03
N GLU A 36 -9.51 5.63 6.58
CA GLU A 36 -8.28 5.82 7.38
C GLU A 36 -7.01 5.98 6.51
N ILE A 37 -7.09 5.76 5.19
CA ILE A 37 -5.94 5.61 4.30
C ILE A 37 -5.32 6.96 3.90
N ASN A 38 -6.09 7.99 3.52
CA ASN A 38 -5.51 9.33 3.27
C ASN A 38 -5.88 10.42 4.27
N GLN A 39 -6.67 10.16 5.32
CA GLN A 39 -6.68 11.07 6.48
C GLN A 39 -5.25 11.18 7.08
N ALA A 40 -4.44 10.14 6.95
CA ALA A 40 -3.02 10.13 7.30
C ALA A 40 -2.09 10.83 6.29
N LEU A 41 -2.56 11.14 5.06
CA LEU A 41 -1.79 11.89 4.05
C LEU A 41 -2.14 13.39 4.03
N LEU A 42 -3.30 13.79 4.55
CA LEU A 42 -3.77 15.17 4.53
C LEU A 42 -3.72 15.88 5.89
N ALA A 43 -3.59 15.15 7.00
CA ALA A 43 -3.51 15.74 8.35
C ALA A 43 -2.06 15.89 8.88
N ASP A 44 -1.05 15.39 8.16
CA ASP A 44 0.33 15.17 8.67
C ASP A 44 1.37 16.15 8.10
N GLU A 45 0.98 17.29 7.53
CA GLU A 45 1.94 18.35 7.14
C GLU A 45 2.52 19.14 8.33
N SER A 46 2.03 18.90 9.55
CA SER A 46 2.65 19.40 10.80
C SER A 46 3.34 18.32 11.64
N ILE A 47 3.33 17.05 11.22
CA ILE A 47 4.08 15.98 11.91
C ILE A 47 4.69 15.03 10.87
N ASP A 48 5.94 15.30 10.51
CA ASP A 48 6.92 14.36 9.96
C ASP A 48 6.34 13.06 9.32
N VAL A 49 5.86 13.18 8.08
CA VAL A 49 6.07 12.10 7.11
C VAL A 49 7.57 12.03 6.93
N ILE A 50 8.22 11.15 7.69
CA ILE A 50 9.67 11.04 7.61
C ILE A 50 10.02 10.42 6.26
N HIS A 51 10.15 11.24 5.22
CA HIS A 51 10.73 10.92 3.93
C HIS A 51 12.22 10.56 4.16
N PRO A 52 12.62 9.29 4.09
CA PRO A 52 14.01 8.91 4.30
C PRO A 52 14.75 8.93 2.97
N VAL A 53 14.87 10.08 2.32
CA VAL A 53 15.81 10.22 1.22
C VAL A 53 16.40 11.62 1.34
N ALA A 54 17.63 11.71 1.85
CA ALA A 54 18.50 12.78 1.44
C ALA A 54 18.57 12.69 -0.09
N ASP A 55 18.19 13.76 -0.77
CA ASP A 55 18.26 13.87 -2.22
C ASP A 55 19.71 13.56 -2.62
N ILE A 56 19.95 12.33 -3.10
CA ILE A 56 21.15 12.07 -3.90
C ILE A 56 20.75 12.56 -5.27
N ASP A 57 21.43 13.60 -5.73
CA ASP A 57 21.24 14.12 -7.06
C ASP A 57 21.47 13.00 -8.07
N PHE A 58 20.45 12.68 -8.86
CA PHE A 58 20.56 11.73 -9.96
C PHE A 58 21.10 12.50 -11.15
N SER A 59 22.34 12.97 -11.06
CA SER A 59 23.09 13.27 -12.27
C SER A 59 23.51 11.92 -12.85
N VAL A 60 22.69 11.34 -13.73
CA VAL A 60 23.28 10.54 -14.81
C VAL A 60 24.37 11.43 -15.38
N ASN A 61 25.64 11.02 -15.32
CA ASN A 61 26.77 11.85 -15.71
C ASN A 61 26.66 12.24 -17.20
N ASN A 62 25.83 13.24 -17.49
CA ASN A 62 25.88 14.05 -18.68
C ASN A 62 26.88 15.14 -18.35
N THR A 63 28.14 14.88 -18.67
CA THR A 63 29.14 15.91 -18.81
C THR A 63 28.78 16.77 -20.02
N LEU A 64 27.76 17.62 -19.92
CA LEU A 64 27.47 18.63 -20.93
C LEU A 64 27.05 19.94 -20.25
N LYS A 65 27.71 20.99 -20.73
CA LYS A 65 27.77 22.35 -20.21
C LYS A 65 26.40 23.00 -20.08
N ASP A 66 26.31 23.89 -19.10
CA ASP A 66 25.39 25.03 -19.10
C ASP A 66 25.36 25.69 -20.49
N GLN A 67 24.24 25.56 -21.19
CA GLN A 67 23.84 26.51 -22.22
C GLN A 67 22.33 26.46 -22.43
N LYS A 68 21.69 27.60 -22.18
CA LYS A 68 20.31 27.93 -22.59
C LYS A 68 20.06 27.51 -24.04
N SER A 69 19.24 26.49 -24.26
CA SER A 69 18.41 26.39 -25.46
C SER A 69 16.98 26.07 -25.03
N ILE A 70 16.03 26.78 -25.64
CA ILE A 70 14.61 26.70 -25.36
C ILE A 70 14.06 25.44 -26.06
N ASP A 71 13.63 24.48 -25.24
CA ASP A 71 12.32 23.81 -25.27
C ASP A 71 11.88 22.86 -26.41
N ASP A 72 12.78 22.30 -27.24
CA ASP A 72 12.39 21.19 -28.15
C ASP A 72 12.60 19.79 -27.53
N ASN A 73 13.47 19.66 -26.53
CA ASN A 73 13.81 18.38 -25.89
C ASN A 73 13.15 18.18 -24.52
N ASN A 74 12.07 18.90 -24.19
CA ASN A 74 11.39 18.85 -22.88
C ASN A 74 10.07 18.08 -22.97
N ILE A 75 9.72 17.30 -21.93
CA ILE A 75 8.51 16.47 -21.92
C ILE A 75 7.23 17.29 -21.69
N TRP A 76 7.33 18.44 -21.03
CA TRP A 76 6.16 19.23 -20.67
C TRP A 76 5.37 19.73 -21.88
N PRO A 77 5.98 20.28 -22.95
CA PRO A 77 5.27 20.62 -24.18
C PRO A 77 4.48 19.44 -24.78
N ARG A 78 5.05 18.23 -24.82
CA ARG A 78 4.39 16.99 -25.30
C ARG A 78 3.17 16.63 -24.46
N ILE A 79 3.26 16.76 -23.13
CA ILE A 79 2.13 16.53 -22.23
C ILE A 79 1.08 17.63 -22.43
N ARG A 80 1.47 18.90 -22.45
CA ARG A 80 0.58 20.07 -22.56
C ARG A 80 -0.32 20.00 -23.80
N SER A 81 0.22 19.61 -24.95
CA SER A 81 -0.51 19.55 -26.21
C SER A 81 -1.61 18.49 -26.24
N GLN A 82 -1.55 17.51 -25.33
CA GLN A 82 -2.48 16.38 -25.25
C GLN A 82 -3.50 16.49 -24.10
N LEU A 83 -3.39 17.52 -23.24
CA LEU A 83 -4.33 17.72 -22.12
C LEU A 83 -5.73 18.06 -22.64
N SER A 84 -6.69 17.20 -22.31
CA SER A 84 -8.05 17.16 -22.85
C SER A 84 -9.16 17.24 -21.80
N PHE A 85 -8.87 17.01 -20.51
CA PHE A 85 -9.89 17.07 -19.47
C PHE A 85 -10.41 18.50 -19.25
N ASP A 86 -11.73 18.61 -19.11
CA ASP A 86 -12.39 19.85 -18.73
C ASP A 86 -11.96 20.29 -17.33
N ILE A 87 -11.69 21.58 -17.18
CA ILE A 87 -11.31 22.20 -15.90
C ILE A 87 -12.48 23.05 -15.39
N PRO A 88 -13.44 22.48 -14.64
CA PRO A 88 -14.61 23.24 -14.19
C PRO A 88 -14.24 24.20 -13.05
N GLU A 89 -14.97 25.32 -12.97
CA GLU A 89 -14.83 26.29 -11.88
C GLU A 89 -15.46 25.78 -10.57
N GLN A 90 -14.73 24.92 -9.88
CA GLN A 90 -15.18 24.27 -8.66
C GLN A 90 -14.32 24.72 -7.48
N LYS A 91 -14.94 25.16 -6.38
CA LYS A 91 -14.23 25.66 -5.19
C LYS A 91 -13.15 24.68 -4.71
N ARG A 92 -13.46 23.38 -4.71
CA ARG A 92 -12.52 22.33 -4.29
C ARG A 92 -11.31 22.18 -5.22
N LEU A 93 -11.46 22.47 -6.52
CA LEU A 93 -10.36 22.50 -7.48
C LEU A 93 -9.48 23.73 -7.28
N VAL A 94 -10.09 24.90 -7.16
CA VAL A 94 -9.36 26.17 -6.89
C VAL A 94 -8.51 26.06 -5.62
N SER A 95 -9.01 25.42 -4.56
CA SER A 95 -8.21 25.19 -3.36
C SER A 95 -6.96 24.32 -3.61
N GLN A 96 -7.05 23.26 -4.42
CA GLN A 96 -5.88 22.42 -4.74
C GLN A 96 -4.88 23.18 -5.61
N ARG A 97 -5.38 23.93 -6.60
CA ARG A 97 -4.55 24.77 -7.47
C ARG A 97 -3.74 25.78 -6.66
N ASN A 98 -4.41 26.53 -5.78
CA ASN A 98 -3.75 27.52 -4.93
C ASN A 98 -2.69 26.87 -4.03
N TRP A 99 -2.97 25.67 -3.50
CA TRP A 99 -2.00 24.92 -2.72
C TRP A 99 -0.76 24.60 -3.57
N TYR A 100 -0.89 24.02 -4.76
CA TYR A 100 0.27 23.71 -5.60
C TYR A 100 1.09 24.95 -5.99
N VAL A 101 0.42 26.06 -6.34
CA VAL A 101 1.08 27.33 -6.68
C VAL A 101 1.89 27.88 -5.50
N GLN A 102 1.39 27.75 -4.27
CA GLN A 102 2.09 28.16 -3.06
C GLN A 102 3.23 27.22 -2.66
N HIS A 103 3.36 26.04 -3.29
CA HIS A 103 4.36 25.03 -2.96
C HIS A 103 5.25 24.66 -4.18
N PRO A 104 5.97 25.61 -4.79
CA PRO A 104 6.83 25.33 -5.95
C PRO A 104 7.96 24.35 -5.64
N SER A 105 8.45 24.30 -4.39
CA SER A 105 9.45 23.31 -3.96
C SER A 105 8.91 21.88 -3.98
N TYR A 106 7.62 21.69 -3.69
CA TYR A 106 6.94 20.40 -3.86
C TYR A 106 6.93 20.02 -5.35
N LEU A 107 6.51 20.93 -6.24
CA LEU A 107 6.46 20.69 -7.69
C LEU A 107 7.83 20.33 -8.27
N LYS A 108 8.89 21.06 -7.88
CA LYS A 108 10.27 20.74 -8.29
C LYS A 108 10.69 19.34 -7.82
N ARG A 109 10.40 18.99 -6.56
CA ARG A 109 10.76 17.67 -6.01
C ARG A 109 10.04 16.52 -6.70
N VAL A 110 8.75 16.65 -6.98
CA VAL A 110 7.99 15.59 -7.66
C VAL A 110 8.41 15.45 -9.12
N ALA A 111 8.70 16.54 -9.81
CA ALA A 111 9.23 16.52 -11.17
C ALA A 111 10.62 15.84 -11.24
N LYS A 112 11.53 16.14 -10.30
CA LYS A 112 12.82 15.47 -10.21
C LYS A 112 12.70 13.96 -9.95
N ARG A 113 11.71 13.52 -9.16
CA ARG A 113 11.43 12.09 -8.95
C ARG A 113 10.80 11.44 -10.18
N ALA A 114 10.03 12.20 -10.95
CA ALA A 114 9.38 11.74 -12.16
C ALA A 114 10.38 11.60 -13.32
N GLU A 115 11.45 12.40 -13.36
CA GLU A 115 12.45 12.48 -14.43
C GLU A 115 12.82 11.12 -15.08
N PRO A 116 13.26 10.07 -14.34
CA PRO A 116 13.63 8.81 -14.97
C PRO A 116 12.43 8.04 -15.57
N PHE A 117 11.21 8.27 -15.10
CA PHE A 117 10.04 7.44 -15.40
C PHE A 117 8.99 8.11 -16.28
N LEU A 118 8.93 9.44 -16.29
CA LEU A 118 7.82 10.19 -16.87
C LEU A 118 7.72 9.97 -18.38
N HIS A 119 8.85 9.95 -19.09
CA HIS A 119 8.85 9.66 -20.53
C HIS A 119 8.25 8.28 -20.83
N TYR A 120 8.70 7.24 -20.11
CA TYR A 120 8.17 5.88 -20.26
C TYR A 120 6.67 5.80 -19.99
N ILE A 121 6.18 6.49 -18.95
CA ILE A 121 4.75 6.51 -18.63
C ILE A 121 3.94 7.22 -19.73
N VAL A 122 4.44 8.36 -20.23
CA VAL A 122 3.82 9.09 -21.34
C VAL A 122 3.72 8.19 -22.58
N GLU A 123 4.81 7.50 -22.95
CA GLU A 123 4.81 6.56 -24.09
C GLU A 123 3.82 5.42 -23.90
N GLU A 124 3.77 4.81 -22.70
CA GLU A 124 2.84 3.71 -22.44
C GLU A 124 1.38 4.17 -22.42
N LEU A 125 1.09 5.39 -21.96
CA LEU A 125 -0.26 5.96 -22.02
C LEU A 125 -0.70 6.23 -23.46
N GLU A 126 0.17 6.87 -24.26
CA GLU A 126 -0.09 7.16 -25.68
C GLU A 126 -0.31 5.87 -26.47
N LYS A 127 0.58 4.87 -26.31
CA LYS A 127 0.46 3.55 -26.94
C LYS A 127 -0.85 2.82 -26.60
N ASN A 128 -1.47 3.19 -25.48
CA ASN A 128 -2.69 2.58 -24.98
C ASN A 128 -3.94 3.46 -25.17
N ASP A 129 -3.84 4.57 -25.91
CA ASP A 129 -4.93 5.54 -26.13
C ASP A 129 -5.53 6.07 -24.81
N MET A 130 -4.67 6.31 -23.81
CA MET A 130 -5.07 6.81 -22.50
C MET A 130 -4.97 8.34 -22.43
N PRO A 131 -5.87 9.04 -21.71
CA PRO A 131 -5.72 10.48 -21.47
C PRO A 131 -4.37 10.80 -20.81
N ILE A 132 -3.68 11.82 -21.31
CA ILE A 132 -2.32 12.13 -20.89
C ILE A 132 -2.24 12.63 -19.45
N GLU A 133 -3.33 13.19 -18.92
CA GLU A 133 -3.45 13.63 -17.53
C GLU A 133 -3.08 12.50 -16.56
N LEU A 134 -3.33 11.24 -16.94
CA LEU A 134 -3.04 10.09 -16.11
C LEU A 134 -1.54 9.93 -15.82
N ALA A 135 -0.65 10.54 -16.62
CA ALA A 135 0.79 10.60 -16.35
C ALA A 135 1.11 11.37 -15.05
N LEU A 136 0.17 12.21 -14.59
CA LEU A 136 0.30 13.01 -13.37
C LEU A 136 -0.24 12.29 -12.13
N LEU A 137 -0.94 11.16 -12.29
CA LEU A 137 -1.47 10.40 -11.15
C LEU A 137 -0.41 9.96 -10.14
N PRO A 138 0.79 9.50 -10.54
CA PRO A 138 1.85 9.17 -9.58
C PRO A 138 2.27 10.37 -8.70
N ILE A 139 2.04 11.62 -9.13
CA ILE A 139 2.23 12.81 -8.28
C ILE A 139 1.22 12.79 -7.13
N VAL A 140 -0.05 12.58 -7.47
CA VAL A 140 -1.18 12.57 -6.52
C VAL A 140 -1.10 11.38 -5.57
N GLU A 141 -0.64 10.23 -6.07
CA GLU A 141 -0.57 8.97 -5.32
C GLU A 141 0.61 8.92 -4.33
N SER A 142 1.84 9.13 -4.82
CA SER A 142 3.04 8.92 -3.99
C SER A 142 4.10 10.01 -4.14
N ALA A 143 3.79 11.10 -4.85
CA ALA A 143 4.79 12.07 -5.26
C ALA A 143 5.95 11.40 -6.03
N PHE A 144 5.61 10.48 -6.95
CA PHE A 144 6.54 9.68 -7.76
C PHE A 144 7.54 8.83 -6.95
N ASP A 145 7.26 8.52 -5.68
CA ASP A 145 8.10 7.63 -4.87
C ASP A 145 7.74 6.15 -5.14
N PRO A 146 8.62 5.35 -5.76
CA PRO A 146 8.34 3.94 -6.02
C PRO A 146 8.53 3.04 -4.78
N PHE A 147 9.10 3.56 -3.69
CA PHE A 147 9.21 2.84 -2.41
C PHE A 147 8.09 3.19 -1.43
N ALA A 148 7.16 4.05 -1.83
CA ALA A 148 6.04 4.46 -0.99
C ALA A 148 5.23 3.26 -0.50
N TYR A 149 4.80 3.35 0.75
CA TYR A 149 3.96 2.37 1.41
C TYR A 149 2.98 3.07 2.36
N SER A 150 1.68 2.89 2.13
CA SER A 150 0.63 3.56 2.90
C SER A 150 0.13 2.71 4.06
N HIS A 151 -0.56 3.36 5.01
CA HIS A 151 -1.27 2.69 6.10
C HIS A 151 -2.40 1.77 5.57
N GLY A 152 -2.88 2.01 4.35
CA GLY A 152 -3.83 1.19 3.63
C GLY A 152 -3.21 -0.01 2.90
N ARG A 153 -1.91 -0.27 3.10
CA ARG A 153 -1.13 -1.31 2.40
C ARG A 153 -0.90 -1.01 0.93
N ALA A 154 -1.23 0.19 0.45
CA ALA A 154 -0.92 0.61 -0.90
C ALA A 154 0.60 0.76 -1.07
N SER A 155 1.15 0.39 -2.22
CA SER A 155 2.60 0.45 -2.45
C SER A 155 2.97 0.90 -3.85
N GLY A 156 4.15 1.50 -3.95
CA GLY A 156 4.74 1.91 -5.22
C GLY A 156 4.23 3.25 -5.72
N MET A 157 4.69 3.64 -6.90
CA MET A 157 4.37 4.95 -7.45
C MET A 157 2.88 5.14 -7.77
N TRP A 158 2.21 4.05 -8.14
CA TRP A 158 0.78 4.00 -8.45
C TRP A 158 -0.10 3.64 -7.25
N GLN A 159 0.49 3.42 -6.06
CA GLN A 159 -0.21 3.10 -4.81
C GLN A 159 -1.24 1.96 -4.92
N PHE A 160 -0.82 0.81 -5.44
CA PHE A 160 -1.68 -0.37 -5.49
C PHE A 160 -1.80 -1.06 -4.13
N VAL A 161 -3.02 -1.38 -3.70
CA VAL A 161 -3.27 -2.32 -2.60
C VAL A 161 -3.01 -3.77 -3.04
N PRO A 162 -2.69 -4.71 -2.13
CA PRO A 162 -2.22 -6.06 -2.51
C PRO A 162 -3.17 -6.82 -3.44
N GLY A 163 -4.47 -6.85 -3.12
CA GLY A 163 -5.47 -7.61 -3.90
C GLY A 163 -5.71 -7.02 -5.29
N THR A 164 -5.74 -5.69 -5.43
CA THR A 164 -5.82 -5.03 -6.74
C THR A 164 -4.53 -5.27 -7.53
N GLY A 165 -3.37 -5.19 -6.87
CA GLY A 165 -2.08 -5.52 -7.47
C GLY A 165 -2.08 -6.90 -8.12
N GLU A 166 -2.48 -7.91 -7.36
CA GLU A 166 -2.58 -9.30 -7.84
C GLU A 166 -3.59 -9.44 -8.99
N ARG A 167 -4.78 -8.82 -8.87
CA ARG A 167 -5.82 -8.82 -9.92
C ARG A 167 -5.30 -8.31 -11.26
N PHE A 168 -4.39 -7.34 -11.25
CA PHE A 168 -3.80 -6.74 -12.46
C PHE A 168 -2.36 -7.21 -12.71
N GLY A 169 -2.04 -8.45 -12.30
CA GLY A 169 -0.82 -9.15 -12.74
C GLY A 169 0.46 -8.81 -11.97
N MET A 170 0.39 -8.00 -10.91
CA MET A 170 1.57 -7.63 -10.13
C MET A 170 1.91 -8.74 -9.12
N LYS A 171 2.91 -9.57 -9.47
CA LYS A 171 3.46 -10.63 -8.61
C LYS A 171 3.96 -10.05 -7.28
N GLN A 172 3.62 -10.69 -6.16
CA GLN A 172 4.02 -10.27 -4.81
C GLN A 172 4.54 -11.48 -4.02
N ASN A 173 5.82 -11.45 -3.62
CA ASN A 173 6.43 -12.48 -2.79
C ASN A 173 7.65 -11.96 -2.02
N TRP A 174 8.46 -12.88 -1.49
CA TRP A 174 9.62 -12.54 -0.67
C TRP A 174 10.73 -11.80 -1.42
N TRP A 175 10.92 -12.08 -2.72
CA TRP A 175 11.93 -11.50 -3.59
C TRP A 175 11.44 -10.23 -4.29
N TYR A 176 10.17 -10.17 -4.64
CA TYR A 176 9.63 -9.18 -5.57
C TYR A 176 8.24 -8.65 -5.15
N ASP A 177 7.98 -7.37 -5.38
CA ASP A 177 6.66 -6.74 -5.23
C ASP A 177 6.40 -5.86 -6.46
N GLY A 178 5.62 -6.40 -7.40
CA GLY A 178 5.32 -5.77 -8.69
C GLY A 178 4.56 -4.46 -8.59
N ARG A 179 3.96 -4.15 -7.43
CA ARG A 179 3.31 -2.84 -7.19
C ARG A 179 4.31 -1.70 -7.16
N ARG A 180 5.57 -2.01 -6.80
CA ARG A 180 6.68 -1.05 -6.78
C ARG A 180 7.44 -1.03 -8.10
N ASP A 181 7.44 -2.12 -8.85
CA ASP A 181 8.08 -2.21 -10.16
C ASP A 181 7.45 -1.23 -11.15
N VAL A 182 8.28 -0.35 -11.73
CA VAL A 182 7.82 0.75 -12.58
C VAL A 182 7.04 0.25 -13.79
N VAL A 183 7.50 -0.83 -14.41
CA VAL A 183 6.87 -1.37 -15.62
C VAL A 183 5.58 -2.10 -15.26
N ALA A 184 5.66 -3.07 -14.34
CA ALA A 184 4.49 -3.88 -13.98
C ALA A 184 3.36 -3.03 -13.36
N SER A 185 3.71 -2.03 -12.54
CA SER A 185 2.71 -1.14 -11.94
C SER A 185 2.12 -0.13 -12.93
N THR A 186 2.88 0.34 -13.93
CA THR A 186 2.35 1.22 -14.99
C THR A 186 1.42 0.45 -15.92
N GLU A 187 1.84 -0.73 -16.39
CA GLU A 187 0.98 -1.62 -17.20
C GLU A 187 -0.31 -1.99 -16.43
N GLY A 188 -0.18 -2.30 -15.14
CA GLY A 188 -1.33 -2.59 -14.28
C GLY A 188 -2.24 -1.38 -14.02
N ALA A 189 -1.69 -0.17 -13.89
CA ALA A 189 -2.46 1.08 -13.78
C ALA A 189 -3.27 1.35 -15.03
N ILE A 190 -2.66 1.20 -16.21
CA ILE A 190 -3.35 1.35 -17.50
C ILE A 190 -4.50 0.35 -17.59
N GLN A 191 -4.25 -0.94 -17.31
CA GLN A 191 -5.30 -1.96 -17.34
C GLN A 191 -6.44 -1.67 -16.36
N TYR A 192 -6.11 -1.24 -15.14
CA TYR A 192 -7.11 -0.92 -14.12
C TYR A 192 -7.93 0.31 -14.50
N LEU A 193 -7.29 1.38 -14.97
CA LEU A 193 -7.97 2.61 -15.40
C LEU A 193 -8.84 2.38 -16.65
N LYS A 194 -8.40 1.56 -17.61
CA LYS A 194 -9.25 1.11 -18.74
C LYS A 194 -10.48 0.37 -18.24
N TYR A 195 -10.30 -0.57 -17.31
CA TYR A 195 -11.42 -1.28 -16.70
C TYR A 195 -12.40 -0.31 -16.00
N LEU A 196 -11.89 0.62 -15.20
CA LEU A 196 -12.72 1.59 -14.48
C LEU A 196 -13.45 2.55 -15.43
N ASN A 197 -12.78 3.06 -16.45
CA ASN A 197 -13.42 3.91 -17.45
C ASN A 197 -14.57 3.19 -18.15
N LYS A 198 -14.35 1.94 -18.59
CA LYS A 198 -15.42 1.09 -19.13
C LYS A 198 -16.54 0.84 -18.12
N PHE A 199 -16.19 0.62 -16.85
CA PHE A 199 -17.16 0.34 -15.79
C PHE A 199 -18.10 1.54 -15.50
N PHE A 200 -17.65 2.76 -15.76
CA PHE A 200 -18.43 4.00 -15.62
C PHE A 200 -18.81 4.62 -16.96
N ASP A 201 -19.01 3.80 -17.99
CA ASP A 201 -19.54 4.21 -19.29
C ASP A 201 -18.75 5.36 -19.96
N GLY A 202 -17.44 5.39 -19.76
CA GLY A 202 -16.55 6.41 -20.31
C GLY A 202 -16.30 7.62 -19.41
N ASP A 203 -16.96 7.72 -18.24
CA ASP A 203 -16.76 8.84 -17.31
C ASP A 203 -15.43 8.72 -16.55
N TRP A 204 -14.44 9.49 -17.00
CA TRP A 204 -13.12 9.56 -16.37
C TRP A 204 -13.14 10.09 -14.94
N MET A 205 -14.04 11.03 -14.60
CA MET A 205 -14.09 11.60 -13.25
C MET A 205 -14.57 10.55 -12.24
N LEU A 206 -15.56 9.74 -12.62
CA LEU A 206 -16.01 8.59 -11.81
C LEU A 206 -14.96 7.47 -11.77
N ALA A 207 -14.30 7.18 -12.89
CA ALA A 207 -13.22 6.20 -12.94
C ALA A 207 -12.06 6.57 -12.00
N LEU A 208 -11.63 7.83 -12.00
CA LEU A 208 -10.59 8.33 -11.10
C LEU A 208 -11.02 8.31 -9.63
N ALA A 209 -12.27 8.67 -9.33
CA ALA A 209 -12.82 8.56 -7.98
C ALA A 209 -12.86 7.09 -7.49
N ALA A 210 -13.12 6.16 -8.41
CA ALA A 210 -13.14 4.73 -8.12
C ALA A 210 -11.72 4.14 -8.00
N TYR A 211 -10.75 4.67 -8.73
CA TYR A 211 -9.34 4.29 -8.55
C TYR A 211 -8.90 4.54 -7.10
N ASN A 212 -9.24 5.71 -6.54
CA ASN A 212 -8.91 6.06 -5.17
C ASN A 212 -9.73 5.28 -4.11
N SER A 213 -11.03 5.09 -4.33
CA SER A 213 -11.95 4.68 -3.26
C SER A 213 -12.66 3.34 -3.46
N GLY A 214 -12.40 2.69 -4.59
CA GLY A 214 -13.03 1.44 -5.04
C GLY A 214 -14.28 1.67 -5.90
N GLU A 215 -14.45 0.85 -6.93
CA GLU A 215 -15.55 0.93 -7.89
C GLU A 215 -16.93 0.70 -7.24
N GLY A 216 -17.00 -0.18 -6.23
CA GLY A 216 -18.23 -0.48 -5.51
C GLY A 216 -18.78 0.72 -4.75
N ARG A 217 -17.89 1.52 -4.13
CA ARG A 217 -18.26 2.71 -3.37
C ARG A 217 -18.84 3.79 -4.29
N VAL A 218 -18.15 4.09 -5.38
CA VAL A 218 -18.60 5.09 -6.37
C VAL A 218 -19.91 4.64 -7.01
N ARG A 219 -20.03 3.38 -7.43
CA ARG A 219 -21.28 2.82 -7.97
C ARG A 219 -22.45 2.95 -7.00
N ASN A 220 -22.22 2.72 -5.70
CA ASN A 220 -23.27 2.87 -4.69
C ASN A 220 -23.70 4.34 -4.53
N ALA A 221 -22.76 5.29 -4.59
CA ALA A 221 -23.07 6.71 -4.58
C ALA A 221 -23.89 7.13 -5.82
N VAL A 222 -23.50 6.66 -7.01
CA VAL A 222 -24.25 6.86 -8.26
C VAL A 222 -25.67 6.31 -8.16
N ARG A 223 -25.82 5.06 -7.70
CA ARG A 223 -27.14 4.43 -7.51
C ARG A 223 -28.02 5.20 -6.52
N LYS A 224 -27.42 5.70 -5.43
CA LYS A 224 -28.10 6.53 -4.42
C LYS A 224 -28.63 7.81 -5.07
N ASN A 225 -27.81 8.54 -5.83
CA ASN A 225 -28.25 9.79 -6.48
C ASN A 225 -29.30 9.52 -7.56
N LYS A 226 -29.13 8.48 -8.38
CA LYS A 226 -30.11 8.08 -9.41
C LYS A 226 -31.49 7.80 -8.81
N ARG A 227 -31.56 7.07 -7.68
CA ARG A 227 -32.82 6.80 -6.95
C ARG A 227 -33.49 8.08 -6.42
N LEU A 228 -32.69 9.10 -6.09
CA LEU A 228 -33.16 10.37 -5.57
C LEU A 228 -33.42 11.42 -6.65
N GLY A 229 -33.29 11.07 -7.94
CA GLY A 229 -33.42 12.03 -9.05
C GLY A 229 -32.36 13.14 -9.04
N LYS A 230 -31.20 12.90 -8.41
CA LYS A 230 -30.09 13.86 -8.33
C LYS A 230 -29.06 13.61 -9.44
N PRO A 231 -28.27 14.62 -9.83
CA PRO A 231 -27.16 14.44 -10.76
C PRO A 231 -26.18 13.36 -10.26
N ILE A 232 -25.63 12.59 -11.17
CA ILE A 232 -24.78 11.43 -10.88
C ILE A 232 -23.30 11.67 -11.21
N ASP A 233 -22.96 12.88 -11.64
CA ASP A 233 -21.60 13.32 -11.92
C ASP A 233 -20.77 13.40 -10.63
N PHE A 234 -19.45 13.29 -10.76
CA PHE A 234 -18.51 13.31 -9.63
C PHE A 234 -18.65 14.54 -8.69
N TRP A 235 -19.12 15.68 -9.18
CA TRP A 235 -19.31 16.90 -8.36
C TRP A 235 -20.54 16.82 -7.46
N SER A 236 -21.51 15.99 -7.83
CA SER A 236 -22.77 15.83 -7.11
C SER A 236 -22.81 14.60 -6.19
N LEU A 237 -21.81 13.71 -6.26
CA LEU A 237 -21.77 12.48 -5.47
C LEU A 237 -21.32 12.69 -4.01
N ASP A 238 -22.02 12.02 -3.10
CA ASP A 238 -21.67 11.88 -1.69
C ASP A 238 -20.57 10.84 -1.49
N LEU A 239 -19.33 11.26 -1.77
CA LEU A 239 -18.11 10.46 -1.64
C LEU A 239 -17.28 10.89 -0.43
N PRO A 240 -16.36 10.05 0.11
CA PRO A 240 -15.46 10.47 1.18
C PRO A 240 -14.70 11.76 0.87
N LYS A 241 -14.38 12.56 1.89
CA LYS A 241 -13.67 13.86 1.75
C LYS A 241 -12.41 13.74 0.90
N GLU A 242 -11.64 12.69 1.15
CA GLU A 242 -10.45 12.32 0.39
C GLU A 242 -10.74 12.14 -1.10
N THR A 243 -11.69 11.27 -1.44
CA THR A 243 -12.06 10.98 -2.83
C THR A 243 -12.61 12.22 -3.53
N ARG A 244 -13.37 13.06 -2.82
CA ARG A 244 -13.83 14.36 -3.33
C ARG A 244 -12.68 15.33 -3.60
N ALA A 245 -11.53 15.17 -2.95
CA ALA A 245 -10.32 15.98 -3.17
C ALA A 245 -9.36 15.35 -4.20
N TYR A 246 -9.46 14.04 -4.45
CA TYR A 246 -8.56 13.29 -5.32
C TYR A 246 -8.58 13.78 -6.78
N VAL A 247 -9.75 13.75 -7.44
CA VAL A 247 -9.87 14.21 -8.83
C VAL A 247 -9.52 15.70 -8.97
N PRO A 248 -9.95 16.61 -8.08
CA PRO A 248 -9.51 18.01 -8.12
C PRO A 248 -7.99 18.23 -8.01
N LYS A 249 -7.24 17.37 -7.31
CA LYS A 249 -5.77 17.46 -7.27
C LYS A 249 -5.17 17.22 -8.64
N LEU A 250 -5.64 16.17 -9.33
CA LEU A 250 -5.19 15.86 -10.68
C LEU A 250 -5.52 17.01 -11.65
N LEU A 251 -6.78 17.48 -11.65
CA LEU A 251 -7.20 18.57 -12.53
C LEU A 251 -6.46 19.88 -12.24
N ALA A 252 -6.15 20.16 -10.97
CA ALA A 252 -5.33 21.31 -10.60
C ALA A 252 -3.89 21.20 -11.14
N LEU A 253 -3.27 20.02 -11.08
CA LEU A 253 -1.96 19.78 -11.68
C LEU A 253 -2.00 19.94 -13.21
N ALA A 254 -3.00 19.35 -13.86
CA ALA A 254 -3.19 19.47 -15.30
C ALA A 254 -3.34 20.94 -15.73
N ASP A 255 -4.16 21.72 -15.00
CA ASP A 255 -4.34 23.14 -15.27
C ASP A 255 -3.05 23.95 -15.04
N ILE A 256 -2.31 23.69 -13.97
CA ILE A 256 -1.01 24.34 -13.72
C ILE A 256 0.00 24.02 -14.83
N ILE A 257 0.06 22.76 -15.26
CA ILE A 257 0.99 22.33 -16.32
C ILE A 257 0.59 22.91 -17.68
N LYS A 258 -0.71 23.07 -17.95
CA LYS A 258 -1.22 23.62 -19.20
C LYS A 258 -0.80 25.08 -19.41
N ARG A 259 -0.73 25.87 -18.34
CA ARG A 259 -0.49 27.32 -18.36
C ARG A 259 0.31 27.81 -17.14
N PRO A 260 1.52 27.30 -16.89
CA PRO A 260 2.28 27.62 -15.69
C PRO A 260 2.68 29.10 -15.61
N GLU A 261 2.76 29.78 -16.74
CA GLU A 261 3.09 31.20 -16.86
C GLU A 261 1.99 32.06 -16.20
N ASP A 262 0.72 31.68 -16.31
CA ASP A 262 -0.41 32.35 -15.63
C ASP A 262 -0.30 32.30 -14.10
N PHE A 263 0.49 31.36 -13.58
CA PHE A 263 0.72 31.15 -12.16
C PHE A 263 2.10 31.63 -11.68
N ASN A 264 2.90 32.26 -12.55
CA ASN A 264 4.28 32.63 -12.28
C ASN A 264 5.15 31.43 -11.83
N LEU A 265 4.89 30.24 -12.39
CA LEU A 265 5.63 29.03 -12.08
C LEU A 265 6.62 28.67 -13.19
N SER A 266 7.82 28.24 -12.80
CA SER A 266 8.79 27.60 -13.69
C SER A 266 8.84 26.11 -13.39
N LEU A 267 8.47 25.27 -14.37
CA LEU A 267 8.50 23.82 -14.21
C LEU A 267 9.94 23.31 -14.33
N TYR A 268 10.31 22.36 -13.47
CA TYR A 268 11.58 21.64 -13.60
C TYR A 268 11.62 20.89 -14.93
N SER A 269 12.63 21.17 -15.76
CA SER A 269 12.78 20.56 -17.09
C SER A 269 13.07 19.06 -16.96
N ILE A 270 12.43 18.26 -17.82
CA ILE A 270 12.65 16.82 -17.92
C ILE A 270 12.82 16.49 -19.39
N ASP A 271 13.91 15.81 -19.75
CA ASP A 271 14.21 15.47 -21.13
C ASP A 271 13.11 14.57 -21.75
N ASN A 272 12.60 14.95 -22.92
CA ASN A 272 11.67 14.15 -23.73
C ASN A 272 12.43 13.08 -24.54
N LYS A 273 13.12 12.17 -23.84
CA LYS A 273 13.77 11.03 -24.49
C LYS A 273 13.71 9.80 -23.59
N SER A 274 13.72 8.62 -24.21
CA SER A 274 13.78 7.36 -23.48
C SER A 274 15.18 7.17 -22.88
N VAL A 275 15.28 7.40 -21.57
CA VAL A 275 16.53 7.24 -20.80
C VAL A 275 16.64 5.88 -20.11
N LEU A 276 15.59 5.06 -20.14
CA LEU A 276 15.54 3.74 -19.52
C LEU A 276 15.20 2.65 -20.55
N SER A 277 15.86 1.51 -20.41
CA SER A 277 15.63 0.31 -21.21
C SER A 277 15.37 -0.89 -20.32
N GLN A 278 14.47 -1.77 -20.77
CA GLN A 278 14.16 -3.02 -20.11
C GLN A 278 15.07 -4.14 -20.64
N VAL A 279 15.82 -4.80 -19.77
CA VAL A 279 16.74 -5.88 -20.12
C VAL A 279 16.28 -7.19 -19.50
N ASP A 280 16.11 -8.22 -20.33
CA ASP A 280 15.80 -9.58 -19.88
C ASP A 280 17.06 -10.31 -19.46
N ILE A 281 17.20 -10.55 -18.16
CA ILE A 281 18.36 -11.23 -17.57
C ILE A 281 18.25 -12.75 -17.61
N LYS A 282 17.14 -13.34 -18.09
CA LYS A 282 16.91 -14.78 -18.32
C LYS A 282 16.92 -15.72 -17.10
N SER A 283 17.55 -15.33 -16.00
CA SER A 283 17.58 -16.08 -14.75
C SER A 283 17.85 -15.18 -13.57
N GLN A 284 17.78 -15.74 -12.36
CA GLN A 284 18.16 -15.05 -11.14
C GLN A 284 19.57 -14.42 -11.24
N LEU A 285 19.71 -13.19 -10.74
CA LEU A 285 20.96 -12.43 -10.70
C LEU A 285 21.04 -11.62 -9.41
N ASP A 286 22.21 -11.62 -8.78
CA ASP A 286 22.52 -10.75 -7.65
C ASP A 286 22.56 -9.28 -8.09
N LEU A 287 21.89 -8.39 -7.35
CA LEU A 287 21.78 -6.99 -7.75
C LEU A 287 23.11 -6.24 -7.68
N ALA A 288 24.04 -6.63 -6.80
CA ALA A 288 25.37 -6.04 -6.79
C ALA A 288 26.19 -6.47 -8.00
N LYS A 289 26.04 -7.73 -8.46
CA LYS A 289 26.64 -8.18 -9.72
C LYS A 289 26.02 -7.43 -10.92
N ALA A 290 24.70 -7.32 -10.96
CA ALA A 290 24.02 -6.55 -12.00
C ALA A 290 24.50 -5.09 -12.07
N ALA A 291 24.64 -4.43 -10.93
CA ALA A 291 25.14 -3.06 -10.84
C ALA A 291 26.57 -2.95 -11.39
N THR A 292 27.46 -3.88 -11.02
CA THR A 292 28.83 -3.94 -11.56
C THR A 292 28.85 -4.12 -13.08
N LEU A 293 28.01 -5.02 -13.63
CA LEU A 293 27.92 -5.22 -15.08
C LEU A 293 27.44 -3.95 -15.81
N ALA A 294 26.47 -3.24 -15.24
CA ALA A 294 25.95 -1.99 -15.79
C ALA A 294 26.88 -0.78 -15.58
N GLY A 295 27.87 -0.88 -14.68
CA GLY A 295 28.69 0.26 -14.28
C GLY A 295 27.94 1.27 -13.40
N LEU A 296 26.94 0.81 -12.64
CA LEU A 296 26.15 1.63 -11.72
C LEU A 296 26.55 1.35 -10.27
N SER A 297 26.27 2.30 -9.39
CA SER A 297 26.18 1.98 -7.97
C SER A 297 24.99 1.04 -7.71
N LEU A 298 25.10 0.21 -6.68
CA LEU A 298 23.99 -0.65 -6.25
C LEU A 298 22.75 0.16 -5.86
N ALA A 299 22.95 1.35 -5.28
CA ALA A 299 21.87 2.23 -4.90
C ALA A 299 21.09 2.76 -6.12
N GLU A 300 21.78 3.18 -7.19
CA GLU A 300 21.15 3.61 -8.44
C GLU A 300 20.35 2.47 -9.08
N LEU A 301 20.95 1.29 -9.20
CA LEU A 301 20.24 0.12 -9.74
C LEU A 301 18.97 -0.18 -8.94
N GLN A 302 19.05 -0.20 -7.61
CA GLN A 302 17.89 -0.49 -6.77
C GLN A 302 16.81 0.60 -6.86
N ARG A 303 17.17 1.88 -7.03
CA ARG A 303 16.20 2.97 -7.23
C ARG A 303 15.40 2.82 -8.52
N LEU A 304 16.06 2.37 -9.60
CA LEU A 304 15.41 2.08 -10.88
C LEU A 304 14.64 0.75 -10.86
N ASN A 305 15.01 -0.16 -9.95
CA ASN A 305 14.39 -1.48 -9.81
C ASN A 305 13.77 -1.70 -8.41
N PRO A 306 12.85 -0.82 -8.00
CA PRO A 306 12.25 -0.79 -6.66
C PRO A 306 11.43 -2.06 -6.34
N GLY A 307 11.00 -2.81 -7.35
CA GLY A 307 10.25 -4.07 -7.21
C GLY A 307 11.00 -5.14 -6.43
N PHE A 308 12.33 -5.19 -6.49
CA PHE A 308 13.11 -6.19 -5.76
C PHE A 308 13.21 -5.86 -4.27
N ASN A 309 12.75 -6.79 -3.42
CA ASN A 309 12.75 -6.68 -1.97
C ASN A 309 14.10 -7.04 -1.34
N ARG A 310 14.97 -7.74 -2.07
CA ARG A 310 16.12 -8.48 -1.54
C ARG A 310 17.40 -8.17 -2.32
N TRP A 311 18.44 -8.92 -2.03
CA TRP A 311 19.78 -8.76 -2.61
C TRP A 311 19.91 -9.32 -4.04
N ALA A 312 18.96 -10.15 -4.48
CA ALA A 312 18.87 -10.68 -5.84
C ALA A 312 17.46 -10.55 -6.40
N THR A 313 17.34 -10.76 -7.72
CA THR A 313 16.06 -10.96 -8.39
C THR A 313 15.38 -12.26 -7.93
N ASP A 314 14.11 -12.44 -8.30
CA ASP A 314 13.34 -13.64 -7.97
C ASP A 314 13.84 -14.86 -8.79
N PRO A 315 14.04 -16.05 -8.18
CA PRO A 315 14.37 -17.28 -8.90
C PRO A 315 13.41 -17.60 -10.06
N ASP A 316 12.11 -17.36 -9.86
CA ASP A 316 11.03 -17.68 -10.80
C ASP A 316 10.59 -16.46 -11.62
N GLY A 317 11.33 -15.34 -11.53
CA GLY A 317 11.06 -14.11 -12.25
C GLY A 317 10.05 -13.16 -11.58
N PRO A 318 9.84 -11.97 -12.13
CA PRO A 318 10.31 -11.55 -13.46
C PRO A 318 11.83 -11.38 -13.52
N HIS A 319 12.43 -11.90 -14.59
CA HIS A 319 13.86 -11.77 -14.89
C HIS A 319 14.12 -10.54 -15.76
N ARG A 320 13.66 -9.38 -15.29
CA ARG A 320 13.80 -8.11 -15.99
C ARG A 320 14.50 -7.08 -15.10
N LEU A 321 15.38 -6.28 -15.67
CA LEU A 321 15.95 -5.09 -15.03
C LEU A 321 15.67 -3.85 -15.89
N LEU A 322 15.37 -2.74 -15.23
CA LEU A 322 15.31 -1.40 -15.82
C LEU A 322 16.67 -0.73 -15.64
N LEU A 323 17.34 -0.40 -16.74
CA LEU A 323 18.69 0.17 -16.76
C LEU A 323 18.71 1.48 -17.57
N PRO A 324 19.60 2.43 -17.26
CA PRO A 324 19.81 3.57 -18.15
C PRO A 324 20.24 3.11 -19.55
N SER A 325 19.63 3.66 -20.60
CA SER A 325 19.78 3.15 -21.97
C SER A 325 21.24 3.04 -22.42
N HIS A 326 22.08 4.00 -22.03
CA HIS A 326 23.51 4.03 -22.36
C HIS A 326 24.35 2.93 -21.68
N THR A 327 23.82 2.22 -20.69
CA THR A 327 24.52 1.14 -19.96
C THR A 327 24.20 -0.27 -20.49
N VAL A 328 23.15 -0.39 -21.31
CA VAL A 328 22.58 -1.69 -21.73
C VAL A 328 23.59 -2.54 -22.50
N GLU A 329 24.25 -1.97 -23.50
CA GLU A 329 25.20 -2.71 -24.34
C GLU A 329 26.32 -3.35 -23.49
N LYS A 330 26.94 -2.55 -22.63
CA LYS A 330 27.97 -3.04 -21.70
C LYS A 330 27.42 -4.10 -20.75
N PHE A 331 26.22 -3.89 -20.21
CA PHE A 331 25.57 -4.83 -19.31
C PHE A 331 25.34 -6.18 -19.99
N GLU A 332 24.78 -6.20 -21.21
CA GLU A 332 24.49 -7.43 -21.97
C GLU A 332 25.76 -8.17 -22.36
N LEU A 333 26.80 -7.47 -22.83
CA LEU A 333 28.11 -8.07 -23.09
C LEU A 333 28.70 -8.72 -21.84
N GLY A 334 28.57 -8.06 -20.68
CA GLY A 334 29.01 -8.61 -19.40
C GLY A 334 28.16 -9.80 -18.94
N LEU A 335 26.84 -9.73 -19.11
CA LEU A 335 25.90 -10.78 -18.74
C LEU A 335 26.09 -12.05 -19.58
N ASN A 336 26.40 -11.90 -20.86
CA ASN A 336 26.66 -13.02 -21.79
C ASN A 336 27.95 -13.77 -21.43
N LYS A 337 28.94 -13.08 -20.86
CA LYS A 337 30.17 -13.69 -20.34
C LYS A 337 29.96 -14.34 -18.97
N LEU A 338 28.89 -13.99 -18.25
CA LEU A 338 28.62 -14.48 -16.90
C LEU A 338 27.81 -15.78 -16.92
N SER A 339 28.46 -16.89 -16.56
CA SER A 339 27.79 -18.20 -16.47
C SER A 339 26.65 -18.17 -15.45
N LYS A 340 25.61 -19.01 -15.64
CA LYS A 340 24.47 -19.09 -14.69
C LYS A 340 24.90 -19.39 -13.26
N LYS A 341 25.96 -20.19 -13.07
CA LYS A 341 26.50 -20.54 -11.75
C LYS A 341 27.16 -19.34 -11.07
N ASP A 342 27.69 -18.40 -11.85
CA ASP A 342 28.38 -17.22 -11.35
C ASP A 342 27.44 -16.02 -11.16
N ARG A 343 26.13 -16.17 -11.39
CA ARG A 343 25.14 -15.09 -11.22
C ARG A 343 24.80 -14.79 -9.76
N LEU A 344 25.03 -15.74 -8.86
CA LEU A 344 24.88 -15.56 -7.42
C LEU A 344 26.22 -15.78 -6.72
N ALA A 345 26.35 -15.32 -5.48
CA ALA A 345 27.44 -15.72 -4.61
C ALA A 345 27.01 -16.93 -3.77
N TRP A 346 27.97 -17.80 -3.45
CA TRP A 346 27.70 -19.07 -2.76
C TRP A 346 28.57 -19.21 -1.54
N GLN A 347 27.98 -19.71 -0.46
CA GLN A 347 28.71 -20.14 0.73
C GLN A 347 28.51 -21.63 0.93
N ARG A 348 29.62 -22.37 1.06
CA ARG A 348 29.58 -23.78 1.44
C ARG A 348 29.34 -23.89 2.94
N TYR A 349 28.22 -24.49 3.32
CA TYR A 349 27.81 -24.66 4.71
C TYR A 349 27.82 -26.14 5.11
N LYS A 350 28.53 -26.48 6.19
CA LYS A 350 28.49 -27.84 6.79
C LYS A 350 27.28 -27.96 7.71
N ILE A 351 26.37 -28.87 7.39
CA ILE A 351 25.15 -29.13 8.16
C ILE A 351 25.53 -29.64 9.55
N LYS A 352 25.02 -29.00 10.59
CA LYS A 352 25.22 -29.38 11.99
C LYS A 352 24.06 -30.22 12.50
N SER A 353 24.29 -30.97 13.59
CA SER A 353 23.20 -31.67 14.28
C SER A 353 22.16 -30.66 14.77
N GLY A 354 20.88 -30.92 14.52
CA GLY A 354 19.77 -30.02 14.85
C GLY A 354 19.43 -28.98 13.77
N ASP A 355 20.23 -28.86 12.70
CA ASP A 355 19.88 -27.98 11.59
C ASP A 355 18.63 -28.48 10.83
N ASN A 356 17.83 -27.54 10.34
CA ASN A 356 16.84 -27.77 9.30
C ASN A 356 16.91 -26.65 8.25
N LEU A 357 16.34 -26.90 7.06
CA LEU A 357 16.40 -25.94 5.95
C LEU A 357 15.84 -24.55 6.33
N GLY A 358 14.80 -24.48 7.16
CA GLY A 358 14.23 -23.21 7.61
C GLY A 358 15.18 -22.40 8.49
N LEU A 359 15.84 -23.05 9.46
CA LEU A 359 16.85 -22.41 10.31
C LEU A 359 18.04 -21.92 9.47
N ILE A 360 18.49 -22.73 8.51
CA ILE A 360 19.58 -22.37 7.60
C ILE A 360 19.17 -21.18 6.72
N ALA A 361 17.99 -21.24 6.08
CA ALA A 361 17.48 -20.17 5.23
C ALA A 361 17.40 -18.83 5.99
N ASN A 362 16.84 -18.85 7.21
CA ASN A 362 16.76 -17.67 8.07
C ASN A 362 18.15 -17.13 8.44
N LYS A 363 19.09 -18.01 8.81
CA LYS A 363 20.45 -17.63 9.17
C LYS A 363 21.18 -16.92 8.04
N PHE A 364 21.00 -17.38 6.81
CA PHE A 364 21.69 -16.85 5.63
C PHE A 364 20.87 -15.81 4.85
N ASN A 365 19.71 -15.38 5.37
CA ASN A 365 18.82 -14.43 4.71
C ASN A 365 18.49 -14.84 3.26
N THR A 366 18.10 -16.10 3.11
CA THR A 366 17.68 -16.71 1.84
C THR A 366 16.39 -17.51 2.06
N ARG A 367 15.97 -18.29 1.06
CA ARG A 367 14.75 -19.10 1.14
C ARG A 367 15.03 -20.60 1.02
N VAL A 368 14.13 -21.39 1.60
CA VAL A 368 14.20 -22.85 1.58
C VAL A 368 14.11 -23.40 0.16
N ASP A 369 13.18 -22.88 -0.64
CA ASP A 369 12.98 -23.23 -2.05
C ASP A 369 14.28 -23.05 -2.86
N LEU A 370 14.98 -21.94 -2.66
CA LEU A 370 16.23 -21.65 -3.34
C LEU A 370 17.38 -22.55 -2.87
N ILE A 371 17.49 -22.84 -1.57
CA ILE A 371 18.45 -23.83 -1.06
C ILE A 371 18.19 -25.21 -1.69
N GLN A 372 16.92 -25.61 -1.77
CA GLN A 372 16.51 -26.89 -2.37
C GLN A 372 16.89 -26.96 -3.85
N GLN A 373 16.53 -25.94 -4.63
CA GLN A 373 16.82 -25.85 -6.06
C GLN A 373 18.32 -25.96 -6.34
N VAL A 374 19.14 -25.23 -5.58
CA VAL A 374 20.60 -25.16 -5.79
C VAL A 374 21.29 -26.47 -5.43
N ASN A 375 20.80 -27.16 -4.41
CA ASN A 375 21.39 -28.41 -3.93
C ASN A 375 20.71 -29.66 -4.49
N ASN A 376 19.76 -29.49 -5.43
CA ASN A 376 18.95 -30.56 -6.00
C ASN A 376 18.24 -31.42 -4.91
N ILE A 377 17.77 -30.78 -3.84
CA ILE A 377 17.11 -31.46 -2.72
C ILE A 377 15.62 -31.51 -2.98
N LYS A 378 15.06 -32.73 -2.96
CA LYS A 378 13.61 -32.94 -2.95
C LYS A 378 13.12 -33.04 -1.51
N GLY A 379 12.18 -32.18 -1.11
CA GLY A 379 11.66 -32.13 0.25
C GLY A 379 12.65 -31.55 1.28
N ASN A 380 12.51 -31.90 2.55
CA ASN A 380 13.17 -31.20 3.66
C ASN A 380 14.33 -31.98 4.32
N GLN A 381 14.69 -33.13 3.76
CA GLN A 381 15.70 -34.01 4.37
C GLN A 381 17.12 -33.49 4.09
N ILE A 382 17.86 -33.24 5.16
CA ILE A 382 19.29 -32.91 5.13
C ILE A 382 20.02 -33.77 6.15
N ARG A 383 21.31 -34.08 5.90
CA ARG A 383 22.11 -34.95 6.75
C ARG A 383 23.27 -34.19 7.40
N ALA A 384 23.37 -34.25 8.72
CA ALA A 384 24.48 -33.67 9.47
C ALA A 384 25.83 -34.17 8.92
N GLY A 385 26.83 -33.28 8.90
CA GLY A 385 28.16 -33.54 8.34
C GLY A 385 28.27 -33.37 6.82
N LYS A 386 27.16 -33.41 6.06
CA LYS A 386 27.15 -33.07 4.63
C LYS A 386 27.20 -31.55 4.43
N HIS A 387 27.43 -31.12 3.20
CA HIS A 387 27.55 -29.70 2.85
C HIS A 387 26.41 -29.26 1.94
N LEU A 388 25.98 -28.02 2.11
CA LEU A 388 25.06 -27.31 1.23
C LEU A 388 25.76 -26.11 0.59
N LEU A 389 25.44 -25.83 -0.66
CA LEU A 389 25.69 -24.55 -1.30
C LEU A 389 24.55 -23.61 -0.94
N ILE A 390 24.85 -22.55 -0.18
CA ILE A 390 23.87 -21.57 0.24
C ILE A 390 24.04 -20.31 -0.61
N PRO A 391 23.01 -19.89 -1.37
CA PRO A 391 23.03 -18.62 -2.07
C PRO A 391 23.03 -17.48 -1.07
N VAL A 392 23.99 -16.57 -1.22
CA VAL A 392 24.18 -15.39 -0.38
C VAL A 392 24.38 -14.16 -1.25
N ALA A 393 24.16 -12.99 -0.67
CA ALA A 393 24.45 -11.71 -1.30
C ALA A 393 25.94 -11.60 -1.64
N ALA A 394 26.27 -11.05 -2.81
CA ALA A 394 27.65 -10.84 -3.25
C ALA A 394 28.40 -9.74 -2.47
N LYS A 395 27.66 -8.91 -1.72
CA LYS A 395 28.16 -7.85 -0.84
C LYS A 395 27.47 -7.98 0.53
N SER A 396 27.96 -7.26 1.53
CA SER A 396 27.25 -7.15 2.83
C SER A 396 25.80 -6.68 2.61
N LEU A 397 24.87 -7.19 3.42
CA LEU A 397 23.45 -6.80 3.36
C LEU A 397 23.25 -5.30 3.60
N ASP A 398 24.17 -4.62 4.29
CA ASP A 398 24.13 -3.18 4.53
C ASP A 398 24.40 -2.36 3.25
N SER A 399 25.05 -2.94 2.25
CA SER A 399 25.23 -2.31 0.94
C SER A 399 23.92 -2.24 0.13
N TYR A 400 22.94 -3.10 0.44
CA TYR A 400 21.64 -3.14 -0.25
C TYR A 400 20.64 -2.19 0.41
N VAL A 401 20.95 -0.90 0.42
CA VAL A 401 20.28 0.15 1.20
C VAL A 401 18.77 0.28 0.92
N PHE A 402 18.29 -0.11 -0.27
CA PHE A 402 16.87 -0.07 -0.64
C PHE A 402 16.15 -1.42 -0.49
N SER A 403 16.83 -2.47 -0.04
CA SER A 403 16.19 -3.74 0.29
C SER A 403 15.14 -3.54 1.40
N GLN A 404 14.12 -4.40 1.43
CA GLN A 404 13.04 -4.30 2.41
C GLN A 404 13.56 -4.30 3.85
N GLY A 405 14.54 -5.16 4.16
CA GLY A 405 15.16 -5.22 5.48
C GLY A 405 15.83 -3.90 5.87
N GLN A 406 16.65 -3.33 4.97
CA GLN A 406 17.35 -2.06 5.23
C GLN A 406 16.39 -0.87 5.31
N ARG A 407 15.33 -0.84 4.49
CA ARG A 407 14.29 0.20 4.60
C ARG A 407 13.57 0.16 5.95
N ILE A 408 13.23 -1.03 6.44
CA ILE A 408 12.62 -1.21 7.76
C ILE A 408 13.62 -0.81 8.86
N ALA A 409 14.87 -1.26 8.78
CA ALA A 409 15.91 -0.90 9.74
C ALA A 409 16.14 0.62 9.81
N LYS A 410 16.21 1.29 8.66
CA LYS A 410 16.28 2.76 8.56
C LYS A 410 15.05 3.44 9.16
N LYS A 411 13.86 2.83 9.04
CA LYS A 411 12.65 3.37 9.69
C LYS A 411 12.69 3.19 11.20
N GLN A 412 13.11 2.02 11.65
CA GLN A 412 13.25 1.65 13.06
C GLN A 412 14.38 2.40 13.78
N SER A 413 15.38 2.92 13.07
CA SER A 413 16.48 3.70 13.65
C SER A 413 16.16 5.17 13.87
N LYS A 414 15.11 5.71 13.20
CA LYS A 414 14.70 7.11 13.36
C LYS A 414 14.34 7.41 14.82
N PRO A 415 15.02 8.38 15.46
CA PRO A 415 14.69 8.78 16.82
C PRO A 415 13.24 9.23 16.91
N GLN A 416 12.58 8.87 18.01
CA GLN A 416 11.25 9.38 18.36
C GLN A 416 11.28 9.80 19.83
N LYS A 417 10.26 10.55 20.25
CA LYS A 417 10.12 10.93 21.67
C LYS A 417 9.87 9.69 22.54
N GLY A 418 10.63 9.57 23.62
CA GLY A 418 10.50 8.50 24.61
C GLY A 418 11.59 7.43 24.53
N ARG A 419 11.42 6.36 25.32
CA ARG A 419 12.34 5.24 25.42
C ARG A 419 12.08 4.24 24.30
N LYS A 420 13.15 3.88 23.57
CA LYS A 420 13.11 2.81 22.56
C LYS A 420 13.11 1.43 23.22
N ILE A 421 12.14 0.60 22.85
CA ILE A 421 12.02 -0.80 23.27
C ILE A 421 11.95 -1.67 22.02
N VAL A 422 12.58 -2.84 22.04
CA VAL A 422 12.45 -3.84 20.98
C VAL A 422 11.64 -5.01 21.51
N HIS A 423 10.49 -5.24 20.89
CA HIS A 423 9.61 -6.37 21.15
C HIS A 423 9.80 -7.45 20.09
N THR A 424 10.03 -8.69 20.50
CA THR A 424 10.06 -9.84 19.59
C THR A 424 8.69 -10.50 19.57
N VAL A 425 8.05 -10.54 18.40
CA VAL A 425 6.72 -11.13 18.18
C VAL A 425 6.74 -12.61 18.53
N LYS A 426 5.77 -13.02 19.35
CA LYS A 426 5.50 -14.38 19.81
C LYS A 426 4.16 -14.89 19.26
N SER A 427 3.91 -16.17 19.44
CA SER A 427 2.63 -16.78 19.08
C SER A 427 1.48 -16.10 19.83
N GLY A 428 0.42 -15.75 19.10
CA GLY A 428 -0.75 -15.05 19.62
C GLY A 428 -0.64 -13.51 19.68
N ASP A 429 0.55 -12.93 19.44
CA ASP A 429 0.70 -11.48 19.45
C ASP A 429 -0.08 -10.81 18.31
N ASN A 430 -0.69 -9.68 18.63
CA ASN A 430 -1.26 -8.73 17.68
C ASN A 430 -0.89 -7.30 18.10
N LEU A 431 -1.02 -6.33 17.18
CA LEU A 431 -0.63 -4.94 17.45
C LEU A 431 -1.38 -4.30 18.62
N TRP A 432 -2.60 -4.73 18.90
CA TRP A 432 -3.40 -4.19 19.98
C TRP A 432 -2.88 -4.64 21.35
N ASP A 433 -2.58 -5.93 21.50
CA ASP A 433 -2.00 -6.48 22.74
C ASP A 433 -0.60 -5.91 22.99
N ILE A 434 0.23 -5.81 21.95
CA ILE A 434 1.55 -5.18 22.02
C ILE A 434 1.41 -3.71 22.40
N GLY A 435 0.50 -2.98 21.75
CA GLY A 435 0.21 -1.57 22.04
C GLY A 435 -0.16 -1.35 23.51
N ARG A 436 -1.09 -2.15 24.04
CA ARG A 436 -1.47 -2.09 25.45
C ARG A 436 -0.31 -2.39 26.38
N LYS A 437 0.47 -3.44 26.10
CA LYS A 437 1.63 -3.82 26.92
C LYS A 437 2.61 -2.68 27.10
N TYR A 438 2.84 -1.90 26.03
CA TYR A 438 3.77 -0.78 26.05
C TYR A 438 3.10 0.59 26.21
N LYS A 439 1.78 0.64 26.44
CA LYS A 439 0.97 1.86 26.58
C LYS A 439 1.11 2.81 25.37
N VAL A 440 1.04 2.26 24.17
CA VAL A 440 1.09 3.00 22.90
C VAL A 440 -0.01 2.50 21.95
N ASP A 441 -0.37 3.31 20.95
CA ASP A 441 -1.30 2.88 19.90
C ASP A 441 -0.63 1.87 18.94
N GLY A 442 -1.38 0.84 18.54
CA GLY A 442 -0.95 -0.15 17.56
C GLY A 442 -0.63 0.49 16.21
N LYS A 443 -1.34 1.56 15.82
CA LYS A 443 -1.02 2.32 14.59
C LYS A 443 0.37 2.95 14.67
N SER A 444 0.77 3.46 15.83
CA SER A 444 2.12 4.00 16.06
C SER A 444 3.18 2.91 15.95
N ILE A 445 2.93 1.72 16.49
CA ILE A 445 3.83 0.57 16.34
C ILE A 445 3.99 0.23 14.85
N ALA A 446 2.90 0.13 14.10
CA ALA A 446 2.96 -0.12 12.66
C ALA A 446 3.76 0.98 11.93
N LYS A 447 3.51 2.27 12.25
CA LYS A 447 4.23 3.43 11.71
C LYS A 447 5.73 3.31 11.94
N TRP A 448 6.19 3.05 13.16
CA TRP A 448 7.63 2.92 13.49
C TRP A 448 8.32 1.74 12.81
N ASN A 449 7.56 0.71 12.47
CA ASN A 449 8.09 -0.54 11.91
C ASN A 449 7.87 -0.71 10.41
N GLY A 450 7.24 0.25 9.74
CA GLY A 450 7.22 0.30 8.28
C GLY A 450 6.21 -0.63 7.63
N PHE A 451 5.12 -0.93 8.33
CA PHE A 451 4.02 -1.73 7.82
C PHE A 451 2.68 -1.11 8.22
N ALA A 452 1.60 -1.61 7.63
CA ALA A 452 0.24 -1.13 7.84
C ALA A 452 -0.39 -1.80 9.07
N PRO A 453 -1.30 -1.16 9.80
CA PRO A 453 -1.92 -1.76 10.99
C PRO A 453 -2.62 -3.11 10.75
N ARG A 454 -3.04 -3.38 9.51
CA ARG A 454 -3.69 -4.64 9.10
C ARG A 454 -2.73 -5.67 8.48
N ASP A 455 -1.44 -5.38 8.41
CA ASP A 455 -0.45 -6.37 7.97
C ASP A 455 -0.26 -7.46 9.03
N THR A 456 -0.08 -8.68 8.55
CA THR A 456 0.16 -9.84 9.42
C THR A 456 1.55 -9.76 10.05
N LEU A 457 1.61 -9.89 11.39
CA LEU A 457 2.87 -10.00 12.11
C LEU A 457 3.50 -11.39 11.90
N LYS A 458 4.82 -11.43 11.76
CA LYS A 458 5.58 -12.68 11.60
C LYS A 458 6.19 -13.12 12.92
N LEU A 459 6.11 -14.41 13.24
CA LEU A 459 6.77 -14.96 14.43
C LEU A 459 8.27 -14.65 14.42
N GLY A 460 8.78 -14.17 15.56
CA GLY A 460 10.17 -13.76 15.72
C GLY A 460 10.51 -12.38 15.12
N GLN A 461 9.56 -11.69 14.48
CA GLN A 461 9.76 -10.34 13.98
C GLN A 461 10.08 -9.39 15.15
N LYS A 462 11.12 -8.56 14.97
CA LYS A 462 11.49 -7.52 15.94
C LYS A 462 10.76 -6.22 15.61
N LEU A 463 9.99 -5.72 16.57
CA LEU A 463 9.24 -4.47 16.49
C LEU A 463 9.86 -3.43 17.42
N VAL A 464 10.18 -2.26 16.88
CA VAL A 464 10.54 -1.08 17.66
C VAL A 464 9.27 -0.42 18.20
N VAL A 465 9.29 -0.14 19.50
CA VAL A 465 8.22 0.53 20.24
C VAL A 465 8.82 1.71 20.99
N TRP A 466 8.29 2.91 20.77
CA TRP A 466 8.71 4.11 21.49
C TRP A 466 7.71 4.40 22.61
N GLN A 467 8.10 4.05 23.83
CA GLN A 467 7.28 4.23 25.01
C GLN A 467 7.60 5.58 25.65
N LYS A 468 6.57 6.41 25.89
CA LYS A 468 6.75 7.62 26.70
C LYS A 468 7.19 7.22 28.11
N GLU A 469 8.19 7.91 28.64
CA GLU A 469 8.55 7.72 30.05
C GLU A 469 7.32 8.05 30.89
N SER A 470 6.90 7.08 31.70
CA SER A 470 5.88 7.35 32.70
C SER A 470 6.52 8.27 33.71
N SER A 471 6.01 9.49 33.86
CA SER A 471 6.36 10.37 34.97
C SER A 471 5.90 9.73 36.29
N ASN A 472 6.71 8.79 36.79
CA ASN A 472 6.62 8.29 38.15
C ASN A 472 7.48 9.17 39.06
N ALA A 473 7.09 10.42 39.17
CA ALA A 473 7.34 11.28 40.32
C ALA A 473 6.09 12.15 40.46
N ASN A 474 5.37 12.01 41.58
CA ASN A 474 4.13 12.71 41.97
C ASN A 474 2.78 12.00 41.76
N TYR A 475 2.75 10.66 41.69
CA TYR A 475 1.50 9.88 41.91
C TYR A 475 1.24 9.53 43.39
N ALA A 476 1.70 10.39 44.30
CA ALA A 476 1.37 10.33 45.73
C ALA A 476 0.63 11.57 46.25
N ASN A 477 0.40 12.62 45.43
CA ASN A 477 -0.21 13.87 45.88
C ASN A 477 -1.15 14.52 44.84
N SER A 478 -2.04 13.73 44.23
CA SER A 478 -3.19 14.27 43.49
C SER A 478 -4.48 13.52 43.79
N LYS A 479 -4.74 13.29 45.09
CA LYS A 479 -6.12 13.36 45.60
C LYS A 479 -6.44 14.83 45.82
N ALA A 480 -6.97 15.49 44.80
CA ALA A 480 -7.83 16.68 44.86
C ALA A 480 -7.82 17.39 43.48
N GLY A 481 -9.00 17.65 42.91
CA GLY A 481 -9.17 18.70 41.90
C GLY A 481 -9.54 18.27 40.48
N ASN A 482 -10.76 17.77 40.32
CA ASN A 482 -11.74 18.02 39.24
C ASN A 482 -11.27 18.39 37.81
N ASN A 483 -11.56 17.49 36.86
CA ASN A 483 -12.68 17.65 35.90
C ASN A 483 -12.84 16.35 35.10
N VAL A 484 -13.75 15.49 35.56
CA VAL A 484 -14.28 14.35 34.79
C VAL A 484 -15.75 14.67 34.58
N GLU A 485 -16.16 14.91 33.34
CA GLU A 485 -17.58 14.90 33.00
C GLU A 485 -18.14 13.51 33.34
N ASN A 486 -19.20 13.48 34.15
CA ASN A 486 -19.80 12.26 34.67
C ASN A 486 -20.43 11.44 33.53
N ALA A 487 -19.73 10.43 33.05
CA ALA A 487 -20.29 9.40 32.17
C ALA A 487 -21.44 8.67 32.90
N ILE A 488 -22.66 8.77 32.38
CA ILE A 488 -23.81 8.05 32.93
C ILE A 488 -23.77 6.62 32.36
N MET A 489 -23.37 5.66 33.20
CA MET A 489 -23.33 4.25 32.83
C MET A 489 -24.70 3.59 33.07
N ARG A 490 -25.29 2.97 32.03
CA ARG A 490 -26.50 2.14 32.16
C ARG A 490 -26.18 0.66 31.97
N ASN A 491 -26.72 -0.17 32.86
CA ASN A 491 -26.60 -1.61 32.74
C ASN A 491 -27.70 -2.15 31.82
N ILE A 492 -27.30 -2.85 30.75
CA ILE A 492 -28.20 -3.53 29.81
C ILE A 492 -27.90 -5.03 29.79
N THR A 493 -28.91 -5.84 29.45
CA THR A 493 -28.73 -7.29 29.23
C THR A 493 -28.86 -7.60 27.75
N TYR A 494 -27.78 -8.04 27.14
CA TYR A 494 -27.70 -8.41 25.73
C TYR A 494 -27.87 -9.91 25.54
N LYS A 495 -28.71 -10.32 24.57
CA LYS A 495 -28.86 -11.72 24.15
C LYS A 495 -27.95 -11.98 22.94
N VAL A 496 -26.94 -12.83 23.13
CA VAL A 496 -25.97 -13.25 22.11
C VAL A 496 -26.70 -13.83 20.90
N ARG A 497 -26.36 -13.37 19.69
CA ARG A 497 -26.94 -13.83 18.42
C ARG A 497 -26.00 -14.82 17.73
N ARG A 498 -26.53 -15.60 16.80
CA ARG A 498 -25.72 -16.50 15.97
C ARG A 498 -24.65 -15.69 15.23
N GLY A 499 -23.38 -16.06 15.41
CA GLY A 499 -22.23 -15.38 14.83
C GLY A 499 -21.59 -14.32 15.71
N ASP A 500 -22.16 -13.96 16.87
CA ASP A 500 -21.54 -13.01 17.80
C ASP A 500 -20.22 -13.53 18.40
N SER A 501 -19.32 -12.61 18.70
CA SER A 501 -18.08 -12.88 19.45
C SER A 501 -17.89 -11.82 20.52
N PHE A 502 -17.07 -12.09 21.54
CA PHE A 502 -16.73 -11.11 22.57
C PHE A 502 -16.23 -9.79 21.98
N ALA A 503 -15.39 -9.87 20.95
CA ALA A 503 -14.88 -8.70 20.24
C ALA A 503 -15.99 -7.92 19.53
N ARG A 504 -16.86 -8.61 18.78
CA ARG A 504 -17.96 -7.94 18.05
C ARG A 504 -18.97 -7.28 18.99
N ILE A 505 -19.24 -7.90 20.15
CA ILE A 505 -20.14 -7.32 21.16
C ILE A 505 -19.46 -6.15 21.88
N ALA A 506 -18.19 -6.29 22.26
CA ALA A 506 -17.40 -5.22 22.89
C ALA A 506 -17.34 -3.98 22.00
N ASP A 507 -17.06 -4.15 20.71
CA ASP A 507 -17.01 -3.06 19.73
C ASP A 507 -18.39 -2.41 19.55
N LYS A 508 -19.46 -3.23 19.44
CA LYS A 508 -20.83 -2.74 19.26
C LYS A 508 -21.31 -1.84 20.40
N PHE A 509 -20.91 -2.14 21.63
CA PHE A 509 -21.35 -1.44 22.82
C PHE A 509 -20.29 -0.51 23.41
N ASN A 510 -19.14 -0.36 22.72
CA ASN A 510 -18.00 0.44 23.15
C ASN A 510 -17.54 0.12 24.59
N VAL A 511 -17.47 -1.17 24.92
CA VAL A 511 -17.02 -1.69 26.23
C VAL A 511 -15.82 -2.60 26.04
N ARG A 512 -15.00 -2.81 27.07
CA ARG A 512 -13.85 -3.74 26.94
C ARG A 512 -14.34 -5.17 27.09
N ILE A 513 -13.74 -6.10 26.34
CA ILE A 513 -13.97 -7.55 26.52
C ILE A 513 -13.73 -7.96 27.98
N SER A 514 -12.68 -7.44 28.63
CA SER A 514 -12.40 -7.71 30.04
C SER A 514 -13.48 -7.22 30.99
N ASP A 515 -14.20 -6.17 30.61
CA ASP A 515 -15.33 -5.69 31.40
C ASP A 515 -16.54 -6.62 31.21
N ILE A 516 -16.79 -7.10 29.98
CA ILE A 516 -17.79 -8.15 29.71
C ILE A 516 -17.47 -9.42 30.51
N GLU A 517 -16.21 -9.87 30.52
CA GLU A 517 -15.76 -11.02 31.32
C GLU A 517 -16.00 -10.78 32.82
N ARG A 518 -15.60 -9.62 33.34
CA ARG A 518 -15.76 -9.26 34.76
C ARG A 518 -17.22 -9.17 35.18
N TRP A 519 -18.07 -8.52 34.37
CA TRP A 519 -19.49 -8.32 34.70
C TRP A 519 -20.32 -9.61 34.63
N ASN A 520 -19.86 -10.59 33.85
CA ASN A 520 -20.57 -11.83 33.62
C ASN A 520 -19.90 -13.06 34.22
N ASN A 521 -18.71 -12.90 34.81
CA ASN A 521 -17.86 -13.99 35.30
C ASN A 521 -17.66 -15.11 34.25
N ILE A 522 -17.35 -14.71 33.01
CA ILE A 522 -17.14 -15.61 31.87
C ILE A 522 -15.72 -15.48 31.33
N ASP A 523 -15.18 -16.60 30.84
CA ASP A 523 -13.84 -16.70 30.26
C ASP A 523 -13.91 -16.51 28.74
N ARG A 524 -13.15 -15.56 28.18
CA ARG A 524 -13.05 -15.31 26.73
C ARG A 524 -12.61 -16.52 25.91
N ASN A 525 -11.95 -17.50 26.52
CA ASN A 525 -11.51 -18.72 25.84
C ASN A 525 -12.67 -19.70 25.60
N LYS A 526 -13.83 -19.46 26.22
CA LYS A 526 -15.05 -20.26 26.01
C LYS A 526 -15.93 -19.57 24.97
N TYR A 527 -16.54 -20.38 24.09
CA TYR A 527 -17.40 -19.88 23.03
C TYR A 527 -18.71 -19.30 23.58
N LEU A 528 -19.13 -18.13 23.08
CA LEU A 528 -20.44 -17.54 23.41
C LEU A 528 -21.55 -18.28 22.68
N GLN A 529 -22.52 -18.82 23.43
CA GLN A 529 -23.60 -19.61 22.85
C GLN A 529 -24.73 -18.70 22.33
N PRO A 530 -25.26 -18.91 21.11
CA PRO A 530 -26.43 -18.21 20.64
C PRO A 530 -27.60 -18.35 21.63
N GLY A 531 -28.17 -17.22 22.05
CA GLY A 531 -29.22 -17.16 23.07
C GLY A 531 -28.73 -16.89 24.50
N GLN A 532 -27.43 -17.00 24.76
CA GLN A 532 -26.81 -16.64 26.05
C GLN A 532 -27.06 -15.16 26.38
N ARG A 533 -27.39 -14.85 27.63
CA ARG A 533 -27.62 -13.47 28.09
C ARG A 533 -26.39 -12.97 28.85
N ILE A 534 -25.88 -11.80 28.47
CA ILE A 534 -24.74 -11.15 29.12
C ILE A 534 -25.07 -9.71 29.51
N LYS A 535 -24.63 -9.29 30.69
CA LYS A 535 -24.74 -7.96 31.26
C LYS A 535 -23.63 -7.07 30.70
N LEU A 536 -23.99 -5.86 30.28
CA LEU A 536 -23.07 -4.84 29.78
C LEU A 536 -23.37 -3.53 30.50
N ALA A 537 -22.36 -2.82 30.98
CA ALA A 537 -22.50 -1.44 31.41
C ALA A 537 -22.06 -0.53 30.27
N VAL A 538 -23.00 0.21 29.68
CA VAL A 538 -22.75 1.06 28.51
C VAL A 538 -22.86 2.52 28.90
N ASP A 539 -21.93 3.33 28.38
CA ASP A 539 -21.96 4.77 28.52
C ASP A 539 -23.03 5.35 27.56
N VAL A 540 -24.05 6.00 28.10
CA VAL A 540 -25.14 6.58 27.29
C VAL A 540 -24.93 8.07 26.98
N THR A 541 -23.80 8.64 27.38
CA THR A 541 -23.51 10.07 27.22
C THR A 541 -23.02 10.43 25.81
N ASN A 542 -22.71 9.44 24.96
CA ASN A 542 -22.14 9.61 23.61
C ASN A 542 -23.01 9.04 22.46
N ASN A 543 -24.34 8.97 22.61
CA ASN A 543 -25.24 8.52 21.55
C ASN A 543 -26.51 9.40 21.45
N ILE A 544 -26.31 10.71 21.25
CA ILE A 544 -27.29 11.60 20.63
C ILE A 544 -26.62 12.28 19.44
#